data_AF-A0AA51NCB3-F1
#
_entry.id   AF-A0AA51NCB3-F1
#
_cell.length_a   1.000
_cell.length_b   1.000
_cell.length_c   1.000
_cell.angle_alpha   90.00
_cell.angle_beta   90.00
_cell.angle_gamma   90.00
#
_symmetry.space_group_name_H-M   'P 1'
#
loop_
_entity.id
_entity.type
_entity.pdbx_description
1 polymer ?
#
loop_
_entity_poly.entity_id
_entity_poly.type
_entity_poly.pdbx_seq_one_letter_code
_entity_poly.pdbx_strand_id
1 'polypeptide(L)'
;MGGIVEFFLTEDRKKNRVNLRKSKLLIRASLLTSLFSSTYLVLSLTFDFDIGVKLMAFNVIGFLLLPFFLKFKISINGIGNLYVFVGGIAVMILAYASGGIFSAIYPWIISIPILALLVVNRKSAIFWGIISFAVMLGMGISRYLWF
;
A
#
# COMPACT_ATOMS: atom_id res chain seq x y z
N MET A 1 21.67 4.36 -5.87
CA MET A 1 20.58 3.72 -5.09
C MET A 1 20.95 2.37 -4.43
N GLY A 2 22.17 1.83 -4.59
CA GLY A 2 22.57 0.56 -3.93
C GLY A 2 22.70 0.65 -2.40
N GLY A 3 23.35 1.71 -1.89
CA GLY A 3 23.70 1.83 -0.47
C GLY A 3 22.52 1.97 0.50
N ILE A 4 21.47 2.72 0.15
CA ILE A 4 20.30 2.91 1.03
C ILE A 4 19.55 1.60 1.25
N VAL A 5 19.44 0.77 0.20
CA VAL A 5 18.74 -0.52 0.30
C VAL A 5 19.54 -1.51 1.15
N GLU A 6 20.86 -1.48 1.08
CA GLU A 6 21.73 -2.35 1.86
C GLU A 6 21.72 -2.05 3.36
N PHE A 7 21.49 -0.78 3.75
CA PHE A 7 21.34 -0.38 5.14
C PHE A 7 20.18 -1.08 5.87
N PHE A 8 19.11 -1.44 5.16
CA PHE A 8 17.93 -2.09 5.74
C PHE A 8 18.00 -3.63 5.68
N LEU A 9 19.05 -4.23 5.10
CA LEU A 9 19.17 -5.67 4.92
C LEU A 9 20.05 -6.32 5.99
N THR A 10 19.48 -7.19 6.81
CA THR A 10 20.23 -8.03 7.76
C THR A 10 21.02 -9.13 7.04
N GLU A 11 22.20 -9.49 7.54
CA GLU A 11 23.06 -10.56 7.00
C GLU A 11 22.33 -11.90 6.81
N ASP A 12 21.43 -12.26 7.75
CA ASP A 12 20.61 -13.47 7.65
C ASP A 12 19.72 -13.51 6.39
N ARG A 13 19.25 -12.33 5.93
CA ARG A 13 18.41 -12.23 4.73
C ARG A 13 19.21 -12.23 3.44
N LYS A 14 20.51 -11.92 3.49
CA LYS A 14 21.41 -11.96 2.33
C LYS A 14 21.72 -13.40 1.89
N LYS A 15 21.63 -14.37 2.81
CA LYS A 15 21.89 -15.80 2.53
C LYS A 15 20.90 -16.43 1.54
N ASN A 16 19.65 -15.98 1.49
CA ASN A 16 18.64 -16.53 0.59
C ASN A 16 18.31 -15.55 -0.56
N ARG A 17 18.68 -15.93 -1.80
CA ARG A 17 18.49 -15.09 -2.99
C ARG A 17 17.04 -14.66 -3.23
N VAL A 18 16.06 -15.51 -2.91
CA VAL A 18 14.62 -15.21 -3.08
C VAL A 18 14.20 -14.13 -2.09
N ASN A 19 14.58 -14.30 -0.82
CA ASN A 19 14.27 -13.34 0.24
C ASN A 19 14.97 -12.00 0.03
N LEU A 20 16.20 -12.02 -0.49
CA LEU A 20 16.94 -10.83 -0.86
C LEU A 20 16.22 -10.04 -1.96
N ARG A 21 15.79 -10.69 -3.03
CA ARG A 21 15.03 -10.05 -4.13
C ARG A 21 13.73 -9.43 -3.63
N LYS A 22 12.94 -10.17 -2.84
CA LYS A 22 11.68 -9.66 -2.28
C LYS A 22 11.90 -8.48 -1.33
N SER A 23 12.91 -8.54 -0.47
CA SER A 23 13.23 -7.44 0.46
C SER A 23 13.67 -6.19 -0.30
N LYS A 24 14.51 -6.32 -1.33
CA LYS A 24 14.90 -5.19 -2.19
C LYS A 24 13.69 -4.59 -2.92
N LEU A 25 12.79 -5.43 -3.43
CA LEU A 25 11.54 -4.98 -4.07
C LEU A 25 10.68 -4.20 -3.08
N LEU A 26 10.49 -4.72 -1.86
CA LEU A 26 9.68 -4.08 -0.83
C LEU A 26 10.25 -2.72 -0.39
N ILE A 27 11.56 -2.61 -0.19
CA ILE A 27 12.21 -1.34 0.16
C ILE A 27 11.99 -0.32 -0.95
N ARG A 28 12.28 -0.70 -2.20
CA ARG A 28 12.12 0.20 -3.36
C ARG A 28 10.67 0.62 -3.55
N ALA A 29 9.74 -0.32 -3.46
CA ALA A 29 8.30 -0.05 -3.54
C ALA A 29 7.88 0.90 -2.41
N SER A 30 8.30 0.65 -1.17
CA SER A 30 7.93 1.51 -0.03
C SER A 30 8.46 2.94 -0.16
N LEU A 31 9.72 3.11 -0.57
CA LEU A 31 10.29 4.44 -0.83
C LEU A 31 9.59 5.17 -1.97
N LEU A 32 9.30 4.46 -3.06
CA LEU A 32 8.59 5.02 -4.21
C LEU A 32 7.15 5.42 -3.84
N THR A 33 6.42 4.56 -3.13
CA THR A 33 5.06 4.83 -2.69
C THR A 33 5.01 5.96 -1.68
N SER A 34 5.98 6.06 -0.76
CA SER A 34 6.13 7.20 0.14
C SER A 34 6.33 8.52 -0.61
N LEU A 35 7.13 8.50 -1.68
CA LEU A 35 7.30 9.66 -2.55
C LEU A 35 5.97 10.06 -3.22
N PHE A 36 5.24 9.10 -3.81
CA PHE A 36 3.92 9.35 -4.40
C PHE A 36 2.90 9.87 -3.38
N SER A 37 2.85 9.30 -2.18
CA SER A 37 1.99 9.75 -1.10
C SER A 37 2.35 11.16 -0.62
N SER A 38 3.64 11.53 -0.65
CA SER A 38 4.08 12.90 -0.30
C SER A 38 3.57 13.91 -1.33
N THR A 39 3.64 13.59 -2.63
CA THR A 39 3.07 14.44 -3.67
C THR A 39 1.55 14.58 -3.50
N TYR A 40 0.86 13.49 -3.18
CA TYR A 40 -0.59 13.53 -2.97
C TYR A 40 -0.98 14.27 -1.68
N LEU A 41 -0.13 14.24 -0.65
CA LEU A 41 -0.29 15.03 0.56
C LEU A 41 -0.23 16.52 0.27
N VAL A 42 0.74 16.96 -0.54
CA VAL A 42 0.83 18.36 -0.98
C VAL A 42 -0.42 18.78 -1.76
N LEU A 43 -0.87 17.95 -2.70
CA LEU A 43 -2.12 18.21 -3.43
C LEU A 43 -3.33 18.29 -2.48
N SER A 44 -3.43 17.36 -1.52
CA SER A 44 -4.55 17.35 -0.56
C SER A 44 -4.55 18.59 0.33
N LEU A 45 -3.37 19.14 0.66
CA LEU A 45 -3.26 20.43 1.35
C LEU A 45 -3.70 21.60 0.46
N THR A 46 -3.37 21.58 -0.82
CA THR A 46 -3.80 22.63 -1.77
C THR A 46 -5.31 22.64 -2.00
N PHE A 47 -5.96 21.47 -1.92
CA PHE A 47 -7.41 21.32 -2.13
C PHE A 47 -8.23 21.32 -0.82
N ASP A 48 -7.62 21.65 0.33
CA ASP A 48 -8.24 21.60 1.66
C ASP A 48 -8.98 20.27 1.95
N PHE A 49 -8.43 19.16 1.44
CA PHE A 49 -9.04 17.83 1.59
C PHE A 49 -8.51 17.13 2.84
N ASP A 50 -9.08 17.47 4.00
CA ASP A 50 -8.66 17.00 5.33
C ASP A 50 -8.48 15.48 5.45
N ILE A 51 -9.41 14.71 4.88
CA ILE A 51 -9.34 13.24 4.91
C ILE A 51 -8.13 12.76 4.11
N GLY A 52 -7.86 13.38 2.96
CA GLY A 52 -6.70 13.08 2.13
C GLY A 52 -5.39 13.39 2.84
N VAL A 53 -5.31 14.52 3.53
CA VAL A 53 -4.13 14.91 4.31
C VAL A 53 -3.82 13.87 5.39
N LYS A 54 -4.82 13.50 6.20
CA LYS A 54 -4.66 12.52 7.30
C LYS A 54 -4.23 11.14 6.77
N LEU A 55 -4.88 10.66 5.71
CA LEU A 55 -4.58 9.35 5.13
C LEU A 55 -3.23 9.31 4.42
N MET A 56 -2.86 10.38 3.70
CA MET A 56 -1.56 10.43 3.04
C MET A 56 -0.41 10.61 4.04
N ALA A 57 -0.61 11.37 5.12
CA ALA A 57 0.38 11.48 6.19
C ALA A 57 0.61 10.11 6.85
N PHE A 58 -0.47 9.38 7.13
CA PHE A 58 -0.39 8.01 7.63
C PHE A 58 0.35 7.08 6.66
N ASN A 59 0.07 7.16 5.35
CA ASN A 59 0.79 6.38 4.34
C ASN A 59 2.27 6.71 4.27
N VAL A 60 2.64 8.00 4.23
CA VAL A 60 4.04 8.42 4.16
C VAL A 60 4.82 7.83 5.33
N ILE A 61 4.29 7.95 6.55
CA ILE A 61 4.92 7.40 7.76
C ILE A 61 4.93 5.88 7.70
N GLY A 62 3.82 5.23 7.37
CA GLY A 62 3.71 3.77 7.30
C GLY A 62 4.69 3.15 6.29
N PHE A 63 4.81 3.74 5.10
CA PHE A 63 5.75 3.29 4.08
C PHE A 63 7.21 3.59 4.42
N LEU A 64 7.50 4.66 5.16
CA LEU A 64 8.87 4.91 5.65
C LEU A 64 9.26 3.94 6.76
N LEU A 65 8.32 3.50 7.60
CA LEU A 65 8.57 2.53 8.67
C LEU A 65 8.71 1.09 8.17
N LEU A 66 8.08 0.73 7.06
CA LEU A 66 8.14 -0.62 6.48
C LEU A 66 9.55 -1.15 6.20
N PRO A 67 10.47 -0.38 5.61
CA PRO A 67 11.89 -0.75 5.49
C PRO A 67 12.57 -1.02 6.83
N PHE A 68 12.21 -0.31 7.90
CA PHE A 68 12.77 -0.56 9.24
C PHE A 68 12.30 -1.90 9.80
N PHE A 69 11.06 -2.32 9.52
CA PHE A 69 10.56 -3.64 9.92
C PHE A 69 11.35 -4.80 9.30
N LEU A 70 12.06 -4.58 8.18
CA LEU A 70 12.94 -5.60 7.60
C LEU A 70 14.19 -5.88 8.44
N LYS A 71 14.60 -4.94 9.31
CA LYS A 71 15.72 -5.16 10.25
C LYS A 71 15.35 -6.16 11.34
N PHE A 72 14.06 -6.31 11.65
CA PHE A 72 13.57 -7.28 12.62
C PHE A 72 13.44 -8.67 11.98
N LYS A 73 13.44 -9.74 12.78
CA LYS A 73 13.28 -11.14 12.32
C LYS A 73 11.85 -11.48 11.86
N ILE A 74 11.06 -10.49 11.44
CA ILE A 74 9.68 -10.64 10.99
C ILE A 74 9.66 -11.28 9.59
N SER A 75 8.72 -12.17 9.32
CA SER A 75 8.58 -12.80 8.00
C SER A 75 8.35 -11.76 6.89
N ILE A 76 8.97 -11.95 5.73
CA ILE A 76 8.77 -11.08 4.55
C ILE A 76 7.30 -11.02 4.16
N ASN A 77 6.59 -12.14 4.29
CA ASN A 77 5.17 -12.21 3.99
C ASN A 77 4.34 -11.33 4.94
N GLY A 78 4.71 -11.26 6.22
CA GLY A 78 4.04 -10.38 7.19
C GLY A 78 4.23 -8.90 6.83
N ILE A 79 5.47 -8.50 6.56
CA ILE A 79 5.81 -7.11 6.19
C ILE A 79 5.15 -6.73 4.87
N GLY A 80 5.12 -7.64 3.89
CA GLY A 80 4.46 -7.38 2.62
C GLY A 80 2.93 -7.29 2.74
N ASN A 81 2.28 -8.07 3.62
CA ASN A 81 0.85 -7.88 3.89
C ASN A 81 0.59 -6.54 4.58
N LEU A 82 1.47 -6.11 5.49
CA LEU A 82 1.36 -4.80 6.12
C LEU A 82 1.51 -3.66 5.09
N TYR A 83 2.42 -3.81 4.14
CA TYR A 83 2.55 -2.90 2.99
C TYR A 83 1.23 -2.76 2.21
N VAL A 84 0.61 -3.89 1.86
CA VAL A 84 -0.68 -3.91 1.14
C VAL A 84 -1.79 -3.32 2.01
N PHE A 85 -1.80 -3.61 3.31
CA PHE A 85 -2.81 -3.11 4.24
C PHE A 85 -2.78 -1.58 4.34
N VAL A 86 -1.60 -1.01 4.58
CA VAL A 86 -1.41 0.45 4.70
C VAL A 86 -1.87 1.15 3.43
N GLY A 87 -1.35 0.74 2.26
CA GLY A 87 -1.73 1.35 0.99
C GLY A 87 -3.17 1.09 0.58
N GLY A 88 -3.63 -0.15 0.74
CA GLY A 88 -4.95 -0.58 0.31
C GLY A 88 -6.08 0.09 1.07
N ILE A 89 -5.96 0.18 2.39
CA ILE A 89 -6.97 0.87 3.22
C ILE A 89 -7.03 2.35 2.86
N ALA A 90 -5.88 3.01 2.70
CA ALA A 90 -5.87 4.41 2.31
C ALA A 90 -6.57 4.62 0.96
N VAL A 91 -6.27 3.80 -0.05
CA VAL A 91 -6.94 3.86 -1.37
C VAL A 91 -8.44 3.61 -1.24
N MET A 92 -8.87 2.62 -0.46
CA MET A 92 -10.29 2.31 -0.26
C MET A 92 -11.04 3.45 0.44
N ILE A 93 -10.50 3.99 1.53
CA ILE A 93 -11.12 5.09 2.26
C ILE A 93 -11.14 6.36 1.41
N LEU A 94 -10.05 6.66 0.70
CA LEU A 94 -9.97 7.80 -0.21
C LEU A 94 -11.00 7.69 -1.33
N ALA A 95 -11.11 6.53 -1.97
CA ALA A 95 -12.11 6.30 -3.01
C ALA A 95 -13.52 6.54 -2.48
N TYR A 96 -13.83 6.05 -1.27
CA TYR A 96 -15.14 6.29 -0.64
C TYR A 96 -15.37 7.78 -0.35
N ALA A 97 -14.42 8.45 0.32
CA ALA A 97 -14.53 9.84 0.73
C ALA A 97 -14.57 10.84 -0.45
N SER A 98 -14.00 10.49 -1.59
CA SER A 98 -13.94 11.35 -2.79
C SER A 98 -15.08 11.08 -3.80
N GLY A 99 -16.12 10.32 -3.41
CA GLY A 99 -17.32 10.12 -4.25
C GLY A 99 -17.59 8.67 -4.67
N GLY A 100 -16.96 7.69 -4.01
CA GLY A 100 -17.20 6.27 -4.25
C GLY A 100 -16.81 5.85 -5.68
N ILE A 101 -17.78 5.34 -6.44
CA ILE A 101 -17.57 4.81 -7.80
C ILE A 101 -17.13 5.89 -8.80
N PHE A 102 -17.58 7.13 -8.61
CA PHE A 102 -17.22 8.25 -9.48
C PHE A 102 -15.89 8.90 -9.11
N SER A 103 -15.24 8.40 -8.06
CA SER A 103 -13.91 8.87 -7.67
C SER A 103 -12.88 8.50 -8.75
N ALA A 104 -12.02 9.45 -9.09
CA ALA A 104 -10.84 9.19 -9.92
C ALA A 104 -9.88 8.15 -9.29
N ILE A 105 -10.01 7.90 -7.98
CA ILE A 105 -9.20 6.96 -7.22
C ILE A 105 -9.81 5.55 -7.27
N TYR A 106 -11.10 5.39 -7.62
CA TYR A 106 -11.79 4.11 -7.62
C TYR A 106 -11.06 2.99 -8.40
N PRO A 107 -10.52 3.22 -9.62
CA PRO A 107 -9.78 2.19 -10.36
C PRO A 107 -8.54 1.70 -9.62
N TRP A 108 -7.95 2.50 -8.72
CA TRP A 108 -6.75 2.12 -7.98
C TRP A 108 -7.00 0.99 -6.98
N ILE A 109 -8.25 0.68 -6.63
CA ILE A 109 -8.59 -0.47 -5.79
C ILE A 109 -8.10 -1.78 -6.44
N ILE A 110 -8.06 -1.86 -7.78
CA ILE A 110 -7.55 -3.06 -8.48
C ILE A 110 -6.03 -3.25 -8.32
N SER A 111 -5.29 -2.20 -7.95
CA SER A 111 -3.84 -2.30 -7.73
C SER A 111 -3.50 -3.07 -6.45
N ILE A 112 -4.42 -3.13 -5.48
CA ILE A 112 -4.22 -3.77 -4.17
C ILE A 112 -3.89 -5.28 -4.32
N PRO A 113 -4.70 -6.11 -5.02
CA PRO A 113 -4.35 -7.51 -5.23
C PRO A 113 -3.09 -7.71 -6.08
N ILE A 114 -2.81 -6.80 -7.02
CA ILE A 114 -1.60 -6.86 -7.86
C ILE A 114 -0.35 -6.64 -7.00
N LEU A 115 -0.38 -5.63 -6.11
CA LEU A 115 0.69 -5.38 -5.15
C LEU A 115 0.88 -6.55 -4.18
N ALA A 116 -0.21 -7.16 -3.70
CA ALA A 116 -0.15 -8.34 -2.86
C ALA A 116 0.48 -9.54 -3.58
N LEU A 117 0.20 -9.73 -4.86
CA LEU A 117 0.80 -10.78 -5.68
C LEU A 117 2.30 -10.57 -5.86
N LEU A 118 2.71 -9.34 -6.17
CA LEU A 118 4.11 -8.98 -6.45
C LEU A 118 4.98 -9.03 -5.19
N VAL A 119 4.47 -8.50 -4.07
CA VAL A 119 5.26 -8.31 -2.86
C VAL A 119 5.20 -9.54 -1.94
N VAL A 120 4.04 -10.20 -1.86
CA VAL A 120 3.79 -11.27 -0.89
C VAL A 120 3.80 -12.65 -1.55
N ASN A 121 2.63 -13.10 -2.02
CA ASN A 121 2.39 -14.40 -2.64
C ASN A 121 0.97 -14.45 -3.24
N ARG A 122 0.69 -15.53 -3.98
CA ARG A 122 -0.62 -15.77 -4.62
C ARG A 122 -1.78 -15.87 -3.63
N LYS A 123 -1.59 -16.44 -2.44
CA LYS A 123 -2.66 -16.58 -1.44
C LYS A 123 -3.11 -15.22 -0.91
N SER A 124 -2.15 -14.35 -0.57
CA SER A 124 -2.42 -12.97 -0.19
C SER A 124 -3.07 -12.17 -1.31
N ALA A 125 -2.67 -12.38 -2.57
CA ALA A 125 -3.31 -11.74 -3.72
C ALA A 125 -4.79 -12.08 -3.84
N ILE A 126 -5.16 -13.35 -3.65
CA ILE A 126 -6.55 -13.79 -3.68
C ILE A 126 -7.32 -13.18 -2.51
N PHE A 127 -6.77 -13.25 -1.29
CA PHE A 127 -7.39 -12.66 -0.10
C PHE A 127 -7.67 -11.16 -0.28
N TRP A 128 -6.67 -10.38 -0.67
CA TRP A 128 -6.81 -8.95 -0.92
C TRP A 128 -7.67 -8.66 -2.15
N GLY A 129 -7.70 -9.55 -3.14
CA GLY A 129 -8.59 -9.47 -4.29
C GLY A 129 -10.06 -9.60 -3.90
N ILE A 130 -10.38 -10.56 -3.03
CA ILE A 130 -11.74 -10.74 -2.50
C ILE A 130 -12.17 -9.49 -1.73
N ILE A 131 -11.31 -8.96 -0.85
CA ILE A 131 -11.60 -7.71 -0.10
C ILE A 131 -11.81 -6.54 -1.05
N SER A 132 -10.91 -6.35 -2.02
CA SER A 132 -10.99 -5.25 -2.98
C SER A 132 -12.26 -5.32 -3.81
N PHE A 133 -12.62 -6.52 -4.28
CA PHE A 133 -13.85 -6.75 -5.02
C PHE A 133 -15.09 -6.52 -4.16
N ALA A 134 -15.10 -6.99 -2.91
CA ALA A 134 -16.19 -6.76 -1.97
C ALA A 134 -16.39 -5.27 -1.68
N VAL A 135 -15.31 -4.50 -1.53
CA VAL A 135 -15.36 -3.05 -1.33
C VAL A 135 -15.90 -2.35 -2.58
N MET A 136 -15.44 -2.73 -3.77
CA MET A 136 -15.98 -2.20 -5.04
C MET A 136 -17.48 -2.46 -5.17
N LEU A 137 -17.93 -3.69 -4.91
CA LEU A 137 -19.37 -4.01 -4.89
C LEU A 137 -20.12 -3.23 -3.82
N GLY A 138 -19.55 -3.09 -2.62
CA GLY A 138 -20.15 -2.33 -1.53
C GLY A 138 -20.36 -0.85 -1.88
N MET A 139 -19.37 -0.22 -2.52
CA MET A 139 -19.47 1.14 -3.07
C MET A 139 -20.49 1.21 -4.21
N GLY A 140 -20.56 0.16 -5.03
CA GLY A 140 -21.59 -0.12 -6.03
C GLY A 140 -23.00 0.00 -5.48
N ILE A 141 -23.29 -0.85 -4.49
CA ILE A 141 -24.61 -1.04 -3.91
C ILE A 141 -25.02 0.16 -3.06
N SER A 142 -24.10 0.74 -2.28
CA SER A 142 -24.40 1.92 -1.46
C SER A 142 -24.89 3.09 -2.31
N ARG A 143 -24.43 3.19 -3.57
CA ARG A 143 -24.95 4.19 -4.51
C ARG A 143 -26.41 3.92 -4.91
N TYR A 144 -26.78 2.68 -5.16
CA TYR A 144 -28.15 2.31 -5.53
C TYR A 144 -29.16 2.47 -4.37
N LEU A 145 -28.71 2.38 -3.12
CA LEU A 145 -29.55 2.51 -1.93
C LEU A 145 -29.78 3.96 -1.47
N TRP A 146 -29.03 4.93 -2.00
CA TRP A 146 -29.13 6.36 -1.67
C TRP A 146 -29.81 7.19 -2.78
N PHE A 147 -30.60 6.53 -3.63
CA PHE A 147 -31.61 7.12 -4.52
C PHE A 147 -32.99 6.64 -4.12
#